data_AF-A0A5F1B6K8-F1
#
_entry.id   AF-A0A5F1B6K8-F1
#
_cell.length_a   1.000
_cell.length_b   1.000
_cell.length_c   1.000
_cell.angle_alpha   90.00
_cell.angle_beta   90.00
_cell.angle_gamma   90.00
#
_symmetry.space_group_name_H-M   'P 1'
#
loop_
_entity.id
_entity.type
_entity.pdbx_description
1 polymer ?
#
loop_
_entity_poly.entity_id
_entity_poly.type
_entity_poly.pdbx_seq_one_letter_code
_entity_poly.pdbx_strand_id
1 'polypeptide(L)'
;MLIPEKISSANKEQHKGSLEEIGYPEEISAFIDEHERKNILDISREFHNAYNIYNDSEDLPIDQAVAEIANRFLESIRDVKKKKVILSVPFDPQRGSAILDSLICRLNHLIHKDDNIKGNDKDKLKPIWEEVCDLVSKGNYVSERVLKLLPEDVIERCEDYLSNLEKIASESIDNGEINKVAVKRDNQCYFIKYPAGCTVIPTKLLSHPELQDLDGALKIGDGIIRIKDGKYHDIKGSVIMTLTFYDETVEMVLSSKDASGFGKMMVYMNDKNCEIFSKYLKELEEKPHINEIVEAAKSFVQTKPSSTLDDTNASQHSQEVLTVS
;
A
#
# COMPACT_ATOMS: atom_id res chain seq x y z
N MET A 1 52.19 20.64 20.83
CA MET A 1 51.97 19.20 21.01
C MET A 1 50.65 18.91 20.32
N LEU A 2 50.76 18.34 19.12
CA LEU A 2 49.68 18.18 18.14
C LEU A 2 48.99 16.85 18.40
N ILE A 3 47.67 16.87 18.58
CA ILE A 3 46.83 15.67 18.65
C ILE A 3 46.45 15.31 17.19
N PRO A 4 46.67 14.07 16.73
CA PRO A 4 46.54 13.72 15.33
C PRO A 4 45.11 13.37 14.90
N GLU A 5 44.82 13.78 13.65
CA GLU A 5 44.03 13.11 12.60
C GLU A 5 42.59 12.67 12.95
N LYS A 6 41.57 13.44 12.56
CA LYS A 6 40.90 13.30 11.24
C LYS A 6 40.88 11.84 10.75
N ILE A 7 39.89 11.09 11.19
CA ILE A 7 39.26 10.05 10.37
C ILE A 7 38.40 10.82 9.34
N SER A 8 38.99 11.27 8.24
CA SER A 8 39.22 10.50 7.01
C SER A 8 37.91 10.21 6.28
N SER A 9 37.63 11.09 5.33
CA SER A 9 36.79 10.85 4.17
C SER A 9 37.34 9.70 3.31
N ALA A 10 36.93 8.46 3.59
CA ALA A 10 36.95 7.29 2.69
C ALA A 10 36.14 6.20 3.41
N ASN A 11 34.93 5.80 3.00
CA ASN A 11 34.57 5.29 1.68
C ASN A 11 33.35 6.02 1.10
N LYS A 12 33.59 6.86 0.09
CA LYS A 12 32.63 7.00 -1.02
C LYS A 12 32.87 5.84 -1.98
N GLU A 13 32.62 4.61 -1.54
CA GLU A 13 32.16 3.62 -2.51
C GLU A 13 30.73 4.02 -2.81
N GLN A 14 30.55 4.62 -3.99
CA GLN A 14 29.24 4.68 -4.63
C GLN A 14 28.83 3.23 -4.91
N HIS A 15 28.29 2.55 -3.89
CA HIS A 15 27.30 1.54 -4.17
C HIS A 15 26.13 2.27 -4.80
N LYS A 16 26.12 2.31 -6.14
CA LYS A 16 24.87 2.22 -6.88
C LYS A 16 24.29 0.86 -6.49
N GLY A 17 23.69 0.77 -5.30
CA GLY A 17 22.72 -0.27 -5.05
C GLY A 17 21.68 -0.08 -6.13
N SER A 18 21.47 -1.08 -6.99
CA SER A 18 20.28 -1.07 -7.82
C SER A 18 19.08 -0.93 -6.88
N LEU A 19 17.99 -0.35 -7.36
CA LEU A 19 16.73 -0.28 -6.61
C LEU A 19 16.31 -1.66 -6.04
N GLU A 20 16.83 -2.75 -6.62
CA GLU A 20 16.64 -4.14 -6.17
C GLU A 20 17.34 -4.48 -4.83
N GLU A 21 18.45 -3.84 -4.45
CA GLU A 21 19.14 -4.12 -3.18
C GLU A 21 18.56 -3.36 -1.97
N ILE A 22 17.69 -2.36 -2.20
CA ILE A 22 17.12 -1.50 -1.15
C ILE A 22 15.78 -2.05 -0.63
N GLY A 23 15.32 -3.21 -1.11
CA GLY A 23 14.13 -3.87 -0.59
C GLY A 23 12.84 -3.11 -0.90
N TYR A 24 12.86 -2.23 -1.89
CA TYR A 24 11.67 -1.56 -2.38
C TYR A 24 11.00 -2.46 -3.42
N PRO A 25 9.82 -3.03 -3.15
CA PRO A 25 9.15 -3.80 -4.18
C PRO A 25 8.69 -2.83 -5.27
N GLU A 26 9.17 -3.00 -6.51
CA GLU A 26 8.74 -2.21 -7.67
C GLU A 26 7.21 -2.13 -7.79
N GLU A 27 6.53 -3.17 -7.30
CA GLU A 27 5.09 -3.20 -7.23
C GLU A 27 4.52 -2.04 -6.42
N ILE A 28 5.07 -1.70 -5.24
CA ILE A 28 4.57 -0.63 -4.36
C ILE A 28 4.65 0.75 -5.05
N SER A 29 5.64 1.01 -5.91
CA SER A 29 5.73 2.30 -6.63
C SER A 29 4.59 2.57 -7.58
N ALA A 30 4.01 1.53 -8.17
CA ALA A 30 2.92 1.71 -9.11
C ALA A 30 1.67 2.29 -8.45
N PHE A 31 1.62 2.25 -7.11
CA PHE A 31 0.48 2.64 -6.29
C PHE A 31 0.65 4.02 -5.61
N ILE A 32 1.87 4.56 -5.52
CA ILE A 32 2.14 5.84 -4.83
C ILE A 32 1.70 7.01 -5.69
N ASP A 33 0.64 7.70 -5.27
CA ASP A 33 0.21 8.95 -5.90
C ASP A 33 0.98 10.19 -5.37
N GLU A 34 0.67 11.37 -5.90
CA GLU A 34 1.31 12.62 -5.49
C GLU A 34 1.04 12.99 -4.02
N HIS A 35 -0.17 12.69 -3.52
CA HIS A 35 -0.56 12.98 -2.15
C HIS A 35 0.19 12.09 -1.15
N GLU A 36 0.27 10.79 -1.43
CA GLU A 36 1.02 9.81 -0.66
C GLU A 36 2.51 10.12 -0.68
N ARG A 37 3.05 10.49 -1.85
CA ARG A 37 4.46 10.93 -1.98
C ARG A 37 4.76 12.12 -1.07
N LYS A 38 3.86 13.10 -0.99
CA LYS A 38 4.01 14.23 -0.08
C LYS A 38 4.00 13.78 1.39
N ASN A 39 3.05 12.93 1.78
CA ASN A 39 2.97 12.42 3.15
C ASN A 39 4.23 11.64 3.55
N ILE A 40 4.77 10.82 2.64
CA ILE A 40 6.04 10.08 2.80
C ILE A 40 7.21 11.04 3.04
N LEU A 41 7.33 12.11 2.24
CA LEU A 41 8.39 13.10 2.37
C LEU A 41 8.30 13.89 3.68
N ASP A 42 7.09 14.27 4.08
CA ASP A 42 6.85 14.99 5.33
C ASP A 42 7.24 14.13 6.54
N ILE A 43 6.76 12.88 6.61
CA ILE A 43 7.11 11.94 7.69
C ILE A 43 8.61 11.65 7.74
N SER A 44 9.23 11.39 6.59
CA SER A 44 10.66 11.11 6.53
C SER A 44 11.45 12.27 7.13
N ARG A 45 11.13 13.50 6.73
CA ARG A 45 11.79 14.69 7.28
C ARG A 45 11.60 14.83 8.79
N GLU A 46 10.41 14.54 9.33
CA GLU A 46 10.19 14.59 10.79
C GLU A 46 11.03 13.55 11.54
N PHE A 47 11.10 12.30 11.07
CA PHE A 47 11.97 11.28 11.68
C PHE A 47 13.46 11.66 11.64
N HIS A 48 13.90 12.31 10.58
CA HIS A 48 15.29 12.74 10.47
C HIS A 48 15.60 13.93 11.37
N ASN A 49 14.72 14.93 11.40
CA ASN A 49 14.85 16.08 12.27
C ASN A 49 14.87 15.65 13.75
N ALA A 50 13.99 14.72 14.14
CA ALA A 50 13.94 14.19 15.50
C ALA A 50 15.25 13.50 15.91
N TYR A 51 15.88 12.74 15.01
CA TYR A 51 17.17 12.11 15.30
C TYR A 51 18.34 13.09 15.33
N ASN A 52 18.35 14.10 14.45
CA ASN A 52 19.40 15.12 14.47
C ASN A 52 19.37 15.92 15.76
N ILE A 53 18.20 16.16 16.36
CA ILE A 53 18.11 16.80 17.67
C ILE A 53 18.94 16.05 18.71
N TYR A 54 18.95 14.72 18.72
CA TYR A 54 19.78 13.96 19.65
C TYR A 54 21.29 14.13 19.40
N ASN A 55 21.73 14.21 18.13
CA ASN A 55 23.15 14.37 17.81
C ASN A 55 23.65 15.81 17.96
N ASP A 56 22.78 16.79 17.69
CA ASP A 56 23.11 18.22 17.67
C ASP A 56 22.90 18.87 19.05
N SER A 57 22.34 18.14 20.02
CA SER A 57 22.10 18.65 21.36
C SER A 57 23.32 18.49 22.28
N GLU A 58 24.46 19.02 21.83
CA GLU A 58 25.70 19.10 22.63
C GLU A 58 25.48 19.80 23.99
N ASP A 59 24.45 20.66 24.09
CA ASP A 59 24.13 21.45 25.28
C ASP A 59 22.99 20.87 26.16
N LEU A 60 22.28 19.81 25.73
CA LEU A 60 21.20 19.23 26.53
C LEU A 60 21.69 18.04 27.37
N PRO A 61 21.21 17.90 28.62
CA PRO A 61 21.33 16.64 29.34
C PRO A 61 20.75 15.47 28.52
N ILE A 62 21.48 14.35 28.46
CA ILE A 62 21.10 13.16 27.68
C ILE A 62 19.66 12.72 27.99
N ASP A 63 19.26 12.78 29.25
CA ASP A 63 17.93 12.37 29.68
C ASP A 63 16.81 13.24 29.08
N GLN A 64 17.07 14.54 28.87
CA GLN A 64 16.17 15.47 28.20
C GLN A 64 16.16 15.27 26.69
N ALA A 65 17.34 15.09 26.07
CA ALA A 65 17.46 14.81 24.65
C ALA A 65 16.72 13.51 24.26
N VAL A 66 16.83 12.46 25.10
CA VAL A 66 16.13 11.19 24.91
C VAL A 66 14.62 11.33 25.09
N ALA A 67 14.16 12.17 26.04
CA ALA A 67 12.73 12.43 26.20
C ALA A 67 12.15 13.17 24.97
N GLU A 68 12.88 14.15 24.44
CA GLU A 68 12.46 14.93 23.27
C GLU A 68 12.37 14.07 22.01
N ILE A 69 13.40 13.27 21.71
CA ILE A 69 13.36 12.35 20.55
C ILE A 69 12.24 11.31 20.72
N ALA A 70 12.02 10.82 21.94
CA ALA A 70 10.95 9.85 22.20
C ALA A 70 9.56 10.42 21.89
N ASN A 71 9.29 11.64 22.36
CA ASN A 71 8.04 12.32 22.08
C ASN A 71 7.84 12.55 20.58
N ARG A 72 8.87 13.06 19.89
CA ARG A 72 8.79 13.33 18.44
C ARG A 72 8.62 12.07 17.60
N PHE A 73 9.29 10.98 17.95
CA PHE A 73 9.09 9.70 17.27
C PHE A 73 7.68 9.17 17.50
N LEU A 74 7.14 9.23 18.72
CA LEU A 74 5.76 8.84 18.98
C LEU A 74 4.75 9.69 18.21
N GLU A 75 4.94 11.01 18.15
CA GLU A 75 4.11 11.90 17.34
C GLU A 75 4.19 11.55 15.85
N SER A 76 5.40 11.31 15.33
CA SER A 76 5.61 10.91 13.94
C SER A 76 4.94 9.57 13.62
N ILE A 77 5.03 8.59 14.52
CA ILE A 77 4.34 7.29 14.39
C ILE A 77 2.81 7.47 14.41
N ARG A 78 2.27 8.34 15.28
CA ARG A 78 0.83 8.66 15.29
C ARG A 78 0.40 9.27 13.96
N ASP A 79 1.19 10.19 13.42
CA ASP A 79 0.93 10.82 12.13
C ASP A 79 1.02 9.80 10.98
N VAL A 80 2.00 8.88 11.01
CA VAL A 80 2.10 7.74 10.09
C VAL A 80 0.81 6.93 10.08
N LYS A 81 0.32 6.52 11.25
CA LYS A 81 -0.92 5.73 11.36
C LYS A 81 -2.14 6.53 10.87
N LYS A 82 -2.25 7.80 11.27
CA LYS A 82 -3.36 8.67 10.88
C LYS A 82 -3.42 8.95 9.39
N LYS A 83 -2.26 9.17 8.76
CA LYS A 83 -2.14 9.50 7.33
C LYS A 83 -1.94 8.26 6.45
N LYS A 84 -1.92 7.04 7.03
CA LYS A 84 -1.72 5.75 6.34
C LYS A 84 -0.49 5.77 5.43
N VAL A 85 0.62 6.31 5.93
CA VAL A 85 1.87 6.47 5.18
C VAL A 85 2.56 5.13 4.99
N ILE A 86 2.89 4.77 3.75
CA ILE A 86 3.69 3.59 3.39
C ILE A 86 5.12 3.78 3.92
N LEU A 87 5.65 2.80 4.66
CA LEU A 87 6.93 2.88 5.37
C LEU A 87 8.08 2.08 4.72
N SER A 88 7.77 1.16 3.81
CA SER A 88 8.72 0.39 3.01
C SER A 88 9.42 1.20 1.92
N VAL A 89 8.96 2.43 1.69
CA VAL A 89 9.57 3.38 0.76
C VAL A 89 10.89 3.91 1.31
N PRO A 90 11.89 4.15 0.45
CA PRO A 90 13.17 4.66 0.88
C PRO A 90 13.04 6.08 1.43
N PHE A 91 13.73 6.32 2.54
CA PHE A 91 13.87 7.60 3.21
C PHE A 91 14.42 8.71 2.28
N ASP A 92 15.34 8.33 1.40
CA ASP A 92 15.89 9.12 0.30
C ASP A 92 15.85 8.23 -0.95
N PRO A 93 15.13 8.60 -2.02
CA PRO A 93 15.04 7.82 -3.25
C PRO A 93 16.39 7.46 -3.89
N GLN A 94 17.46 8.20 -3.58
CA GLN A 94 18.79 7.98 -4.15
C GLN A 94 19.72 7.14 -3.25
N ARG A 95 19.49 7.10 -1.93
CA ARG A 95 20.46 6.54 -0.94
C ARG A 95 19.86 6.02 0.37
N GLY A 96 18.55 6.06 0.54
CA GLY A 96 17.90 5.77 1.82
C GLY A 96 17.46 4.32 1.96
N SER A 97 17.53 3.78 3.18
CA SER A 97 16.77 2.59 3.57
C SER A 97 15.29 2.91 3.69
N ALA A 98 14.43 1.89 3.73
CA ALA A 98 13.03 2.06 4.09
C ALA A 98 12.88 2.89 5.38
N ILE A 99 11.78 3.67 5.50
CA ILE A 99 11.52 4.51 6.68
C ILE A 99 11.50 3.64 7.95
N LEU A 100 10.78 2.50 7.91
CA LEU A 100 10.69 1.59 9.06
C LEU A 100 12.05 0.97 9.40
N ASP A 101 12.81 0.54 8.40
CA ASP A 101 14.17 0.02 8.59
C ASP A 101 15.09 1.04 9.26
N SER A 102 15.04 2.29 8.81
CA SER A 102 15.81 3.40 9.38
C SER A 102 15.45 3.62 10.85
N LEU A 103 14.16 3.61 11.17
CA LEU A 103 13.67 3.77 12.54
C LEU A 103 14.12 2.61 13.44
N ILE A 104 13.98 1.36 13.00
CA ILE A 104 14.45 0.18 13.74
C ILE A 104 15.96 0.27 13.99
N CYS A 105 16.75 0.59 12.97
CA CYS A 105 18.20 0.71 13.09
C CYS A 105 18.61 1.79 14.11
N ARG A 106 17.95 2.96 14.07
CA ARG A 106 18.20 4.08 14.99
C ARG A 106 17.82 3.74 16.43
N LEU A 107 16.63 3.17 16.64
CA LEU A 107 16.19 2.76 17.97
C LEU A 107 17.07 1.66 18.53
N ASN A 108 17.41 0.65 17.73
CA ASN A 108 18.32 -0.41 18.15
C ASN A 108 19.71 0.13 18.51
N HIS A 109 20.22 1.13 17.77
CA HIS A 109 21.46 1.82 18.13
C HIS A 109 21.33 2.51 19.50
N LEU A 110 20.31 3.35 19.70
CA LEU A 110 20.11 4.08 20.95
C LEU A 110 19.93 3.14 22.16
N ILE A 111 19.16 2.07 22.01
CA ILE A 111 18.81 1.17 23.12
C ILE A 111 19.98 0.23 23.47
N HIS A 112 20.71 -0.28 22.47
CA HIS A 112 21.66 -1.38 22.67
C HIS A 112 23.13 -1.05 22.41
N LYS A 113 23.43 0.05 21.70
CA LYS A 113 24.80 0.39 21.27
C LYS A 113 25.31 1.72 21.77
N ASP A 114 24.43 2.64 22.16
CA ASP A 114 24.83 3.94 22.67
C ASP A 114 25.10 3.87 24.18
N ASP A 115 26.38 4.01 24.56
CA ASP A 115 26.85 3.95 25.94
C ASP A 115 26.34 5.11 26.82
N ASN A 116 25.88 6.20 26.20
CA ASN A 116 25.32 7.35 26.91
C ASN A 116 23.90 7.06 27.44
N ILE A 117 23.19 6.10 26.84
CA ILE A 117 21.80 5.77 27.15
C ILE A 117 21.75 4.75 28.31
N LYS A 118 21.25 5.19 29.47
CA LYS A 118 21.19 4.37 30.70
C LYS A 118 19.75 3.98 31.05
N GLY A 119 19.57 3.17 32.10
CA GLY A 119 18.30 2.50 32.44
C GLY A 119 17.04 3.34 32.23
N ASN A 120 16.91 4.48 32.93
CA ASN A 120 15.74 5.35 32.80
C ASN A 120 15.55 5.96 31.40
N ASP A 121 16.62 6.08 30.61
CA ASP A 121 16.56 6.58 29.24
C ASP A 121 16.07 5.50 28.27
N LYS A 122 16.49 4.25 28.49
CA LYS A 122 15.96 3.09 27.75
C LYS A 122 14.46 2.93 27.96
N ASP A 123 13.99 3.15 29.20
CA ASP A 123 12.57 3.08 29.53
C ASP A 123 11.73 4.13 28.77
N LYS A 124 12.29 5.29 28.42
CA LYS A 124 11.62 6.32 27.60
C LYS A 124 11.51 5.90 26.13
N LEU A 125 12.44 5.09 25.64
CA LEU A 125 12.46 4.60 24.25
C LEU A 125 11.58 3.35 24.06
N LYS A 126 11.30 2.61 25.14
CA LYS A 126 10.52 1.38 25.12
C LYS A 126 9.13 1.53 24.45
N PRO A 127 8.33 2.59 24.72
CA PRO A 127 7.05 2.77 24.03
C PRO A 127 7.19 2.88 22.50
N ILE A 128 8.26 3.51 22.02
CA ILE A 128 8.52 3.64 20.58
C ILE A 128 8.87 2.27 19.99
N TRP A 129 9.70 1.50 20.70
CA TRP A 129 10.07 0.15 20.29
C TRP A 129 8.85 -0.79 20.22
N GLU A 130 7.96 -0.71 21.20
CA GLU A 130 6.70 -1.45 21.21
C GLU A 130 5.80 -1.07 20.02
N GLU A 131 5.69 0.21 19.71
CA GLU A 131 4.93 0.71 18.54
C GLU A 131 5.53 0.22 17.21
N VAL A 132 6.86 0.19 17.10
CA VAL A 132 7.56 -0.37 15.94
C VAL A 132 7.33 -1.87 15.82
N CYS A 133 7.41 -2.62 16.92
CA CYS A 133 7.10 -4.05 16.94
C CYS A 133 5.63 -4.31 16.57
N ASP A 134 4.68 -3.49 17.04
CA ASP A 134 3.26 -3.58 16.65
C ASP A 134 3.10 -3.39 15.14
N LEU A 135 3.76 -2.38 14.56
CA LEU A 135 3.76 -2.17 13.11
C LEU A 135 4.27 -3.41 12.38
N VAL A 136 5.44 -3.96 12.75
CA VAL A 136 6.00 -5.13 12.09
C VAL A 136 5.10 -6.35 12.24
N SER A 137 4.63 -6.65 13.45
CA SER A 137 3.76 -7.81 13.72
C SER A 137 2.45 -7.81 12.92
N LYS A 138 2.02 -6.63 12.42
CA LYS A 138 0.86 -6.47 11.54
C LYS A 138 1.24 -6.48 10.06
N GLY A 139 2.35 -7.13 9.69
CA GLY A 139 2.71 -7.37 8.30
C GLY A 139 3.44 -6.23 7.59
N ASN A 140 3.92 -5.19 8.30
CA ASN A 140 4.74 -4.16 7.65
C ASN A 140 6.08 -4.75 7.18
N TYR A 141 6.47 -4.42 5.95
CA TYR A 141 7.73 -4.87 5.39
C TYR A 141 8.95 -4.30 6.14
N VAL A 142 9.91 -5.16 6.41
CA VAL A 142 11.23 -4.87 6.97
C VAL A 142 12.25 -5.70 6.18
N SER A 143 13.40 -5.12 5.84
CA SER A 143 14.42 -5.87 5.09
C SER A 143 15.03 -7.01 5.92
N GLU A 144 15.48 -8.07 5.25
CA GLU A 144 16.13 -9.23 5.89
C GLU A 144 17.30 -8.84 6.81
N ARG A 145 18.02 -7.78 6.45
CA ARG A 145 19.12 -7.26 7.26
C ARG A 145 18.62 -6.73 8.61
N VAL A 146 17.47 -6.06 8.61
CA VAL A 146 16.89 -5.39 9.79
C VAL A 146 16.03 -6.35 10.62
N LEU A 147 15.44 -7.39 10.02
CA LEU A 147 14.69 -8.43 10.73
C LEU A 147 15.50 -9.04 11.89
N LYS A 148 16.82 -9.20 11.71
CA LYS A 148 17.75 -9.73 12.73
C LYS A 148 17.87 -8.86 13.99
N LEU A 149 17.35 -7.63 13.96
CA LEU A 149 17.33 -6.71 15.09
C LEU A 149 16.02 -6.80 15.89
N LEU A 150 15.04 -7.55 15.41
CA LEU A 150 13.72 -7.69 16.03
C LEU A 150 13.62 -8.98 16.85
N PRO A 151 12.74 -9.02 17.86
CA PRO A 151 12.41 -10.25 18.58
C PRO A 151 11.80 -11.31 17.67
N GLU A 152 12.12 -12.59 17.89
CA GLU A 152 11.60 -13.72 17.10
C GLU A 152 10.07 -13.79 17.11
N ASP A 153 9.43 -13.52 18.26
CA ASP A 153 7.97 -13.54 18.40
C ASP A 153 7.26 -12.44 17.60
N VAL A 154 7.95 -11.35 17.25
CA VAL A 154 7.42 -10.29 16.38
C VAL A 154 7.44 -10.74 14.93
N ILE A 155 8.47 -11.49 14.54
CA ILE A 155 8.63 -12.04 13.18
C ILE A 155 7.59 -13.12 12.95
N GLU A 156 7.43 -14.08 13.87
CA GLU A 156 6.42 -15.15 13.77
C GLU A 156 5.00 -14.57 13.64
N ARG A 157 4.65 -13.56 14.46
CA ARG A 157 3.33 -12.90 14.37
C ARG A 157 3.12 -12.19 13.04
N CYS A 158 4.17 -11.60 12.45
CA CYS A 158 4.11 -10.98 11.13
C CYS A 158 3.80 -12.03 10.05
N GLU A 159 4.50 -13.17 10.08
CA GLU A 159 4.29 -14.28 9.15
C GLU A 159 2.87 -14.86 9.25
N ASP A 160 2.41 -15.13 10.48
CA ASP A 160 1.05 -15.63 10.74
C ASP A 160 -0.02 -14.65 10.22
N TYR A 161 0.18 -13.35 10.46
CA TYR A 161 -0.75 -12.31 10.01
C TYR A 161 -0.82 -12.24 8.49
N LEU A 162 0.33 -12.23 7.79
CA LEU A 162 0.37 -12.21 6.33
C LEU A 162 -0.21 -13.49 5.72
N SER A 163 0.07 -14.66 6.30
CA SER A 163 -0.51 -15.94 5.86
C SER A 163 -2.03 -15.96 6.00
N ASN A 164 -2.57 -15.40 7.09
CA ASN A 164 -4.01 -15.27 7.24
C ASN A 164 -4.63 -14.33 6.20
N LEU A 165 -3.97 -13.22 5.86
CA LEU A 165 -4.41 -12.33 4.79
C LEU A 165 -4.39 -13.01 3.42
N GLU A 166 -3.37 -13.83 3.13
CA GLU A 166 -3.30 -14.63 1.90
C GLU A 166 -4.48 -15.60 1.80
N LYS A 167 -4.84 -16.25 2.92
CA LYS A 167 -6.00 -17.12 2.98
C LYS A 167 -7.32 -16.36 2.71
N ILE A 168 -7.51 -15.20 3.36
CA ILE A 168 -8.69 -14.36 3.12
C ILE A 168 -8.78 -13.94 1.65
N ALA A 169 -7.67 -13.53 1.07
CA ALA A 169 -7.62 -13.15 -0.33
C ALA A 169 -7.93 -14.33 -1.26
N SER A 170 -7.37 -15.49 -0.96
CA SER A 170 -7.59 -16.75 -1.67
C SER A 170 -9.06 -17.17 -1.70
N GLU A 171 -9.81 -16.98 -0.61
CA GLU A 171 -11.24 -17.29 -0.52
C GLU A 171 -12.13 -16.40 -1.41
N SER A 172 -11.58 -15.28 -1.92
CA SER A 172 -12.29 -14.40 -2.85
C SER A 172 -12.21 -14.83 -4.33
N ILE A 173 -11.39 -15.85 -4.64
CA ILE A 173 -11.27 -16.40 -6.00
C ILE A 173 -12.48 -17.28 -6.29
N ASP A 174 -13.15 -17.02 -7.42
CA ASP A 174 -14.26 -17.84 -7.90
C ASP A 174 -13.78 -19.03 -8.77
N ASN A 175 -12.75 -18.79 -9.58
CA ASN A 175 -12.09 -19.78 -10.42
C ASN A 175 -10.59 -19.47 -10.55
N GLY A 176 -9.73 -20.49 -10.41
CA GLY A 176 -8.27 -20.37 -10.59
C GLY A 176 -7.43 -21.10 -9.53
N GLU A 177 -6.11 -20.90 -9.58
CA GLU A 177 -5.16 -21.50 -8.63
C GLU A 177 -5.11 -20.70 -7.32
N ILE A 178 -5.82 -21.20 -6.30
CA ILE A 178 -5.96 -20.55 -4.99
C ILE A 178 -4.61 -20.38 -4.27
N ASN A 179 -3.65 -21.28 -4.51
CA ASN A 179 -2.40 -21.36 -3.75
C ASN A 179 -1.28 -20.39 -4.21
N LYS A 180 -1.58 -19.45 -5.11
CA LYS A 180 -0.57 -18.50 -5.65
C LYS A 180 -0.94 -17.03 -5.42
N VAL A 181 -1.84 -16.77 -4.47
CA VAL A 181 -2.08 -15.40 -3.99
C VAL A 181 -0.90 -14.95 -3.16
N ALA A 182 -0.43 -13.73 -3.41
CA ALA A 182 0.60 -13.10 -2.59
C ALA A 182 0.04 -11.82 -1.98
N VAL A 183 0.28 -11.63 -0.68
CA VAL A 183 -0.12 -10.41 0.02
C VAL A 183 1.11 -9.70 0.58
N LYS A 184 1.17 -8.39 0.35
CA LYS A 184 2.04 -7.48 1.09
C LYS A 184 1.17 -6.48 1.82
N ARG A 185 1.64 -5.98 2.96
CA ARG A 185 0.93 -4.98 3.74
C ARG A 185 1.93 -3.92 4.19
N ASP A 186 1.52 -2.67 4.13
CA ASP A 186 2.31 -1.56 4.64
C ASP A 186 1.38 -0.50 5.24
N ASN A 187 1.39 -0.41 6.56
CA ASN A 187 0.64 0.56 7.37
C ASN A 187 -0.83 0.70 6.94
N GLN A 188 -1.57 -0.41 7.00
CA GLN A 188 -2.97 -0.54 6.58
C GLN A 188 -3.22 -0.36 5.08
N CYS A 189 -2.19 -0.17 4.26
CA CYS A 189 -2.27 -0.35 2.81
C CYS A 189 -2.01 -1.83 2.50
N TYR A 190 -2.97 -2.48 1.86
CA TYR A 190 -2.87 -3.88 1.49
C TYR A 190 -2.62 -3.99 -0.02
N PHE A 191 -1.68 -4.85 -0.37
CA PHE A 191 -1.27 -5.12 -1.75
C PHE A 191 -1.48 -6.61 -2.00
N ILE A 192 -2.53 -6.92 -2.73
CA ILE A 192 -2.90 -8.31 -3.01
C ILE A 192 -2.66 -8.56 -4.50
N LYS A 193 -1.86 -9.58 -4.80
CA LYS A 193 -1.57 -10.05 -6.15
C LYS A 193 -2.20 -11.42 -6.35
N TYR A 194 -3.12 -11.49 -7.29
CA TYR A 194 -3.75 -12.75 -7.70
C TYR A 194 -2.97 -13.44 -8.82
N PRO A 195 -3.11 -14.77 -8.96
CA PRO A 195 -2.58 -15.50 -10.10
C PRO A 195 -3.26 -15.07 -11.41
N ALA A 196 -2.53 -15.15 -12.52
CA ALA A 196 -3.08 -14.82 -13.84
C ALA A 196 -4.27 -15.71 -14.20
N GLY A 197 -5.27 -15.14 -14.88
CA GLY A 197 -6.47 -15.86 -15.31
C GLY A 197 -7.47 -16.17 -14.19
N CYS A 198 -7.25 -15.64 -12.97
CA CYS A 198 -8.21 -15.80 -11.87
C CYS A 198 -9.35 -14.78 -11.98
N THR A 199 -10.56 -15.25 -11.69
CA THR A 199 -11.71 -14.38 -11.46
C THR A 199 -11.79 -14.09 -9.96
N VAL A 200 -11.57 -12.84 -9.59
CA VAL A 200 -11.70 -12.36 -8.21
C VAL A 200 -13.09 -11.79 -8.04
N ILE A 201 -13.77 -12.14 -6.95
CA ILE A 201 -15.02 -11.49 -6.53
C ILE A 201 -14.66 -10.53 -5.39
N PRO A 202 -14.43 -9.25 -5.69
CA PRO A 202 -13.87 -8.36 -4.68
C PRO A 202 -14.82 -8.06 -3.52
N THR A 203 -16.13 -8.24 -3.73
CA THR A 203 -17.12 -8.12 -2.67
C THR A 203 -16.99 -9.22 -1.61
N LYS A 204 -16.53 -10.43 -1.98
CA LYS A 204 -16.21 -11.49 -1.00
C LYS A 204 -15.01 -11.08 -0.16
N LEU A 205 -13.96 -10.56 -0.79
CA LEU A 205 -12.76 -10.05 -0.12
C LEU A 205 -13.09 -8.98 0.92
N LEU A 206 -13.83 -7.95 0.50
CA LEU A 206 -14.16 -6.79 1.34
C LEU A 206 -15.25 -7.06 2.38
N SER A 207 -15.90 -8.22 2.32
CA SER A 207 -16.82 -8.63 3.39
C SER A 207 -16.09 -9.12 4.65
N HIS A 208 -14.79 -9.41 4.55
CA HIS A 208 -14.00 -9.82 5.70
C HIS A 208 -13.76 -8.62 6.64
N PRO A 209 -13.97 -8.73 7.96
CA PRO A 209 -13.84 -7.60 8.90
C PRO A 209 -12.49 -6.87 8.83
N GLU A 210 -11.39 -7.61 8.62
CA GLU A 210 -10.03 -7.03 8.45
C GLU A 210 -9.92 -6.09 7.23
N LEU A 211 -10.76 -6.31 6.22
CA LEU A 211 -10.72 -5.64 4.92
C LEU A 211 -11.96 -4.80 4.63
N GLN A 212 -12.89 -4.68 5.57
CA GLN A 212 -14.19 -4.03 5.37
C GLN A 212 -14.07 -2.52 5.15
N ASP A 213 -13.12 -1.87 5.83
CA ASP A 213 -12.84 -0.43 5.73
C ASP A 213 -11.46 -0.17 5.08
N LEU A 214 -11.09 -1.04 4.14
CA LEU A 214 -9.76 -1.06 3.58
C LEU A 214 -9.48 0.19 2.74
N ASP A 215 -8.31 0.79 2.97
CA ASP A 215 -7.69 1.74 2.07
C ASP A 215 -6.48 1.08 1.45
N GLY A 216 -6.31 1.21 0.14
CA GLY A 216 -5.20 0.59 -0.54
C GLY A 216 -5.49 0.34 -2.00
N ALA A 217 -4.88 -0.70 -2.54
CA ALA A 217 -5.05 -1.02 -3.95
C ALA A 217 -4.98 -2.52 -4.24
N LEU A 218 -5.88 -2.95 -5.11
CA LEU A 218 -6.09 -4.33 -5.49
C LEU A 218 -5.63 -4.52 -6.93
N LYS A 219 -4.65 -5.40 -7.17
CA LYS A 219 -4.22 -5.74 -8.54
C LYS A 219 -5.04 -6.91 -9.07
N ILE A 220 -5.71 -6.71 -10.21
CA ILE A 220 -6.48 -7.74 -10.91
C ILE A 220 -6.01 -7.78 -12.36
N GLY A 221 -5.35 -8.88 -12.76
CA GLY A 221 -4.64 -8.95 -14.05
C GLY A 221 -3.54 -7.89 -14.11
N ASP A 222 -3.54 -7.07 -15.16
CA ASP A 222 -2.63 -5.92 -15.32
C ASP A 222 -3.20 -4.61 -14.78
N GLY A 223 -4.48 -4.59 -14.43
CA GLY A 223 -5.14 -3.43 -13.86
C GLY A 223 -5.02 -3.35 -12.35
N ILE A 224 -5.15 -2.14 -11.81
CA ILE A 224 -5.14 -1.85 -10.38
C ILE A 224 -6.40 -1.07 -10.03
N ILE A 225 -7.14 -1.52 -9.03
CA ILE A 225 -8.26 -0.80 -8.41
C ILE A 225 -7.78 -0.14 -7.12
N ARG A 226 -7.99 1.16 -6.95
CA ARG A 226 -7.75 1.89 -5.71
C ARG A 226 -9.02 1.88 -4.86
N ILE A 227 -8.84 1.55 -3.59
CA ILE A 227 -9.87 1.53 -2.57
C ILE A 227 -9.55 2.63 -1.56
N LYS A 228 -10.53 3.48 -1.25
CA LYS A 228 -10.43 4.55 -0.27
C LYS A 228 -11.75 4.69 0.48
N ASP A 229 -11.65 4.84 1.80
CA ASP A 229 -12.76 4.78 2.75
C ASP A 229 -13.64 3.53 2.53
N GLY A 230 -12.99 2.39 2.28
CA GLY A 230 -13.63 1.11 1.96
C GLY A 230 -14.36 1.07 0.61
N LYS A 231 -14.24 2.09 -0.25
CA LYS A 231 -14.95 2.22 -1.53
C LYS A 231 -14.02 2.26 -2.71
N TYR A 232 -14.55 1.88 -3.87
CA TYR A 232 -13.77 1.94 -5.11
C TYR A 232 -13.68 3.38 -5.56
N HIS A 233 -12.46 3.87 -5.63
CA HIS A 233 -12.18 5.28 -5.88
C HIS A 233 -11.60 5.51 -7.27
N ASP A 234 -10.66 4.67 -7.70
CA ASP A 234 -9.92 4.89 -8.93
C ASP A 234 -9.40 3.59 -9.55
N ILE A 235 -9.04 3.61 -10.83
CA ILE A 235 -8.47 2.49 -11.55
C ILE A 235 -7.26 2.96 -12.35
N LYS A 236 -6.25 2.11 -12.44
CA LYS A 236 -5.14 2.22 -13.38
C LYS A 236 -5.15 1.01 -14.30
N GLY A 237 -5.12 1.23 -15.61
CA GLY A 237 -5.28 0.17 -16.60
C GLY A 237 -6.75 -0.23 -16.80
N SER A 238 -6.98 -1.50 -17.09
CA SER A 238 -8.32 -2.08 -17.34
C SER A 238 -8.54 -3.31 -16.47
N VAL A 239 -9.72 -3.42 -15.87
CA VAL A 239 -10.12 -4.51 -14.99
C VAL A 239 -11.52 -4.99 -15.36
N ILE A 240 -11.70 -6.29 -15.50
CA ILE A 240 -13.04 -6.89 -15.62
C ILE A 240 -13.58 -7.12 -14.23
N MET A 241 -14.73 -6.52 -13.92
CA MET A 241 -15.47 -6.75 -12.70
C MET A 241 -16.71 -7.59 -12.99
N THR A 242 -16.90 -8.62 -12.18
CA THR A 242 -17.98 -9.59 -12.29
C THR A 242 -18.83 -9.56 -11.02
N LEU A 243 -20.16 -9.41 -11.18
CA LEU A 243 -21.13 -9.39 -10.09
C LEU A 243 -22.23 -10.43 -10.36
N THR A 244 -22.33 -11.44 -9.50
CA THR A 244 -23.30 -12.54 -9.63
C THR A 244 -24.52 -12.32 -8.74
N PHE A 245 -25.70 -12.55 -9.31
CA PHE A 245 -27.02 -12.42 -8.70
C PHE A 245 -27.85 -13.67 -9.03
N TYR A 246 -28.05 -14.54 -8.03
CA TYR A 246 -28.70 -15.83 -8.25
C TYR A 246 -27.98 -16.61 -9.36
N ASP A 247 -28.65 -16.84 -10.50
CA ASP A 247 -28.12 -17.57 -11.66
C ASP A 247 -27.63 -16.64 -12.79
N GLU A 248 -27.65 -15.32 -12.58
CA GLU A 248 -27.23 -14.32 -13.57
C GLU A 248 -25.97 -13.58 -13.13
N THR A 249 -25.17 -13.16 -14.11
CA THR A 249 -23.91 -12.47 -13.87
C THR A 249 -23.84 -11.22 -14.74
N VAL A 250 -23.48 -10.10 -14.12
CA VAL A 250 -23.08 -8.86 -14.80
C VAL A 250 -21.58 -8.83 -14.90
N GLU A 251 -21.07 -8.67 -16.12
CA GLU A 251 -19.67 -8.33 -16.37
C GLU A 251 -19.56 -6.90 -16.88
N MET A 252 -18.64 -6.15 -16.29
CA MET A 252 -18.32 -4.78 -16.67
C MET A 252 -16.81 -4.59 -16.78
N VAL A 253 -16.37 -3.92 -17.83
CA VAL A 253 -14.98 -3.50 -17.97
C VAL A 253 -14.84 -2.13 -17.34
N LEU A 254 -13.98 -2.03 -16.34
CA LEU A 254 -13.65 -0.81 -15.64
C LEU A 254 -12.26 -0.33 -16.10
N SER A 255 -12.14 0.94 -16.50
CA SER A 255 -10.86 1.47 -16.99
C SER A 255 -10.63 2.92 -16.58
N SER A 256 -9.39 3.38 -16.70
CA SER A 256 -9.07 4.81 -16.59
C SER A 256 -9.09 5.51 -17.93
N LYS A 257 -9.39 6.82 -17.92
CA LYS A 257 -9.15 7.69 -19.07
C LYS A 257 -7.66 8.00 -19.26
N ASP A 258 -6.87 7.97 -18.18
CA ASP A 258 -5.44 8.28 -18.21
C ASP A 258 -4.63 6.98 -18.16
N ALA A 259 -3.89 6.69 -19.23
CA ALA A 259 -3.01 5.52 -19.27
C ALA A 259 -1.75 5.67 -18.37
N SER A 260 -1.46 6.88 -17.88
CA SER A 260 -0.25 7.19 -17.12
C SER A 260 -0.40 7.04 -15.60
N GLY A 261 -1.59 6.73 -15.08
CA GLY A 261 -1.81 6.65 -13.64
C GLY A 261 -3.21 6.22 -13.20
N PHE A 262 -3.53 6.49 -11.93
CA PHE A 262 -4.89 6.46 -11.43
C PHE A 262 -5.65 7.67 -11.99
N GLY A 263 -6.84 7.45 -12.56
CA GLY A 263 -7.70 8.52 -13.03
C GLY A 263 -9.14 8.03 -13.24
N LYS A 264 -10.11 8.94 -13.14
CA LYS A 264 -11.56 8.66 -13.09
C LYS A 264 -12.00 7.38 -13.81
N MET A 265 -12.65 6.50 -13.04
CA MET A 265 -13.23 5.25 -13.51
C MET A 265 -14.28 5.43 -14.61
N MET A 266 -14.06 4.71 -15.70
CA MET A 266 -14.96 4.54 -16.83
C MET A 266 -15.51 3.11 -16.81
N VAL A 267 -16.75 2.94 -17.28
CA VAL A 267 -17.43 1.64 -17.30
C VAL A 267 -17.86 1.33 -18.74
N TYR A 268 -17.66 0.08 -19.15
CA TYR A 268 -18.19 -0.47 -20.40
C TYR A 268 -18.92 -1.80 -20.14
N MET A 269 -20.10 -1.93 -20.75
CA MET A 269 -20.94 -3.13 -20.70
C MET A 269 -21.59 -3.40 -22.07
N ASN A 270 -21.67 -4.68 -22.44
CA ASN A 270 -22.48 -5.10 -23.60
C ASN A 270 -23.99 -5.01 -23.29
N ASP A 271 -24.85 -5.17 -24.31
CA ASP A 271 -26.30 -4.99 -24.15
C ASP A 271 -26.92 -5.95 -23.13
N LYS A 272 -26.54 -7.23 -23.17
CA LYS A 272 -26.99 -8.23 -22.21
C LYS A 272 -26.63 -7.84 -20.76
N ASN A 273 -25.40 -7.39 -20.53
CA ASN A 273 -24.95 -6.94 -19.22
C ASN A 273 -25.68 -5.64 -18.79
N CYS A 274 -26.02 -4.74 -19.71
CA CYS A 274 -26.85 -3.56 -19.42
C CYS A 274 -28.27 -3.95 -18.98
N GLU A 275 -28.87 -4.97 -19.60
CA GLU A 275 -30.19 -5.50 -19.22
C GLU A 275 -30.14 -6.10 -17.81
N ILE A 276 -29.17 -6.97 -17.54
CA ILE A 276 -29.00 -7.60 -16.23
C ILE A 276 -28.67 -6.55 -15.15
N PHE A 277 -27.81 -5.56 -15.45
CA PHE A 277 -27.51 -4.45 -14.55
C PHE A 277 -28.78 -3.66 -14.19
N SER A 278 -29.60 -3.34 -15.19
CA SER A 278 -30.84 -2.59 -14.98
C SER A 278 -31.86 -3.38 -14.18
N LYS A 279 -31.90 -4.72 -14.35
CA LYS A 279 -32.75 -5.63 -13.58
C LYS A 279 -32.39 -5.65 -12.09
N TYR A 280 -31.10 -5.63 -11.76
CA TYR A 280 -30.58 -5.72 -10.38
C TYR A 280 -30.07 -4.40 -9.79
N LEU A 281 -30.51 -3.26 -10.35
CA LEU A 281 -29.99 -1.95 -9.96
C LEU A 281 -30.23 -1.64 -8.48
N LYS A 282 -31.38 -2.03 -7.92
CA LYS A 282 -31.72 -1.77 -6.52
C LYS A 282 -30.79 -2.54 -5.57
N GLU A 283 -30.56 -3.81 -5.86
CA GLU A 283 -29.64 -4.66 -5.09
C GLU A 283 -28.18 -4.18 -5.20
N LEU A 284 -27.82 -3.52 -6.30
CA LEU A 284 -26.51 -2.89 -6.48
C LEU A 284 -26.37 -1.59 -5.68
N GLU A 285 -27.42 -0.76 -5.62
CA GLU A 285 -27.44 0.49 -4.85
C GLU A 285 -27.33 0.27 -3.33
N GLU A 286 -27.70 -0.92 -2.86
CA GLU A 286 -27.54 -1.32 -1.46
C GLU A 286 -26.08 -1.64 -1.08
N LYS A 287 -25.15 -1.70 -2.05
CA LYS A 287 -23.74 -2.07 -1.83
C LYS A 287 -22.84 -0.83 -1.80
N PRO A 288 -22.58 -0.22 -0.62
CA PRO A 288 -21.90 1.07 -0.52
C PRO A 288 -20.48 1.09 -1.09
N HIS A 289 -19.79 -0.06 -1.09
CA HIS A 289 -18.41 -0.22 -1.56
C HIS A 289 -18.24 0.01 -3.07
N ILE A 290 -19.30 -0.20 -3.86
CA ILE A 290 -19.27 -0.09 -5.33
C ILE A 290 -20.14 1.06 -5.86
N ASN A 291 -20.63 1.95 -5.00
CA ASN A 291 -21.55 3.02 -5.41
C ASN A 291 -21.00 3.89 -6.55
N GLU A 292 -19.71 4.22 -6.56
CA GLU A 292 -19.11 5.00 -7.66
C GLU A 292 -19.13 4.24 -8.98
N ILE A 293 -18.93 2.91 -8.96
CA ILE A 293 -19.07 2.04 -10.12
C ILE A 293 -20.52 2.05 -10.59
N VAL A 294 -21.47 1.91 -9.66
CA VAL A 294 -22.90 1.87 -9.98
C VAL A 294 -23.34 3.19 -10.61
N GLU A 295 -22.89 4.34 -10.11
CA GLU A 295 -23.19 5.65 -10.71
C GLU A 295 -22.54 5.83 -12.09
N ALA A 296 -21.30 5.37 -12.28
CA ALA A 296 -20.65 5.38 -13.58
C ALA A 296 -21.37 4.45 -14.58
N ALA A 297 -21.78 3.26 -14.12
CA ALA A 297 -22.54 2.29 -14.90
C ALA A 297 -23.93 2.80 -15.29
N LYS A 298 -24.65 3.47 -14.37
CA LYS A 298 -25.92 4.17 -14.69
C LYS A 298 -25.72 5.19 -15.80
N SER A 299 -24.69 6.03 -15.66
CA SER A 299 -24.36 7.06 -16.65
C SER A 299 -24.08 6.42 -18.02
N PHE A 300 -23.36 5.30 -18.06
CA PHE A 300 -23.10 4.54 -19.29
C PHE A 300 -24.39 3.98 -19.91
N VAL A 301 -25.24 3.33 -19.12
CA VAL A 301 -26.51 2.74 -19.62
C VAL A 301 -27.46 3.82 -20.16
N GLN A 302 -27.52 4.99 -19.51
CA GLN A 302 -28.37 6.11 -19.94
C GLN A 302 -27.86 6.84 -21.19
N THR A 303 -26.54 6.86 -21.41
CA THR A 303 -25.92 7.55 -22.56
C THR A 303 -25.74 6.66 -23.78
N LYS A 304 -26.02 5.35 -23.64
CA LYS A 304 -26.03 4.42 -24.76
C LYS A 304 -27.07 4.91 -25.78
N PRO A 305 -26.70 5.14 -27.05
CA PRO A 305 -27.67 5.54 -28.04
C PRO A 305 -28.72 4.43 -28.13
N SER A 306 -29.98 4.78 -27.87
CA SER A 306 -31.15 3.97 -28.25
C SER A 306 -30.92 3.51 -29.69
N SER A 307 -30.79 2.20 -29.89
CA SER A 307 -30.42 1.57 -31.15
C SER A 307 -31.36 2.00 -32.29
N THR A 308 -30.93 3.01 -33.04
CA THR A 308 -31.23 3.24 -34.45
C THR A 308 -30.10 4.09 -35.03
N LEU A 309 -28.85 3.61 -35.00
CA LEU A 309 -27.80 4.13 -35.86
C LEU A 309 -26.86 2.99 -36.26
N ASP A 310 -26.78 2.80 -37.58
CA ASP A 310 -26.22 1.72 -38.38
C ASP A 310 -24.92 1.05 -37.91
N ASP A 311 -24.86 -0.26 -38.18
CA ASP A 311 -23.84 -1.30 -37.92
C ASP A 311 -22.40 -1.01 -38.40
N THR A 312 -22.07 0.23 -38.74
CA THR A 312 -20.76 0.55 -39.35
C THR A 312 -19.74 1.06 -38.32
N ASN A 313 -20.17 1.58 -37.16
CA ASN A 313 -19.27 2.15 -36.13
C ASN A 313 -18.90 1.21 -34.98
N ALA A 314 -19.60 0.09 -34.78
CA ALA A 314 -19.25 -0.91 -33.76
C ALA A 314 -17.95 -1.67 -34.09
N SER A 315 -17.57 -1.69 -35.38
CA SER A 315 -16.38 -2.39 -35.89
C SER A 315 -15.07 -1.64 -35.57
N GLN A 316 -15.08 -0.30 -35.54
CA GLN A 316 -13.85 0.48 -35.34
C GLN A 316 -13.38 0.54 -33.88
N HIS A 317 -14.29 0.54 -32.90
CA HIS A 317 -13.89 0.54 -31.48
C HIS A 317 -13.55 -0.85 -30.92
N SER A 318 -14.07 -1.93 -31.53
CA SER A 318 -13.72 -3.30 -31.13
C SER A 318 -12.32 -3.72 -31.63
N GLN A 319 -11.82 -3.09 -32.69
CA GLN A 319 -10.49 -3.38 -33.24
C GLN A 319 -9.33 -2.72 -32.48
N GLU A 320 -9.54 -1.57 -31.81
CA GLU A 320 -8.50 -0.95 -30.97
C GLU A 320 -8.26 -1.68 -29.65
N VAL A 321 -9.25 -2.46 -29.17
CA VAL A 321 -9.14 -3.22 -27.91
C VAL A 321 -8.43 -4.57 -28.12
N LEU A 322 -8.50 -5.16 -29.31
CA LEU A 322 -7.86 -6.43 -29.64
C LEU A 322 -6.39 -6.32 -30.08
N THR A 323 -5.88 -5.10 -30.33
CA THR A 323 -4.48 -4.87 -30.74
C THR A 323 -3.54 -4.54 -29.58
N VAL A 324 -4.05 -4.48 -28.34
CA VAL A 324 -3.21 -4.45 -27.13
C VAL A 324 -3.12 -5.87 -26.58
N SER A 325 -2.34 -6.71 -27.27
CA SER A 325 -1.89 -8.03 -26.79
C SER A 325 -0.40 -8.02 -26.51
#